data_AF-A0A0L7LH82-F1
#
_entry.id   AF-A0A0L7LH82-F1
#
_cell.length_a   1.000
_cell.length_b   1.000
_cell.length_c   1.000
_cell.angle_alpha   90.00
_cell.angle_beta   90.00
_cell.angle_gamma   90.00
#
_symmetry.space_group_name_H-M   'P 1'
#
loop_
_entity.id
_entity.type
_entity.pdbx_description
1 polymer ?
#
loop_
_entity_poly.entity_id
_entity_poly.type
_entity_poly.pdbx_seq_one_letter_code
_entity_poly.pdbx_strand_id
1 'polypeptide(L)'
;MVVNAPDSPVQAQVIFAIEATAANGAYIGELNSNYIIPTLEYFHGGALEEPGGNGSVYCIVTYRAADCIPSLPIATYGPYHTPQNVLEAVEKIQFIGGHAESKACLTEAMTTALACFEELGRSETSSHVLILCCSPPYSAYAGGMAPPGKH
;
A
#
# COMPACT_ATOMS: atom_id res chain seq x y z
N MET A 1 -11.32 6.30 -16.92
CA MET A 1 -12.64 6.56 -16.29
C MET A 1 -12.33 7.47 -15.12
N VAL A 2 -12.70 8.75 -15.20
CA VAL A 2 -12.54 9.68 -14.06
C VAL A 2 -13.63 9.31 -13.07
N VAL A 3 -13.26 8.73 -11.94
CA VAL A 3 -14.21 8.45 -10.87
C VAL A 3 -14.48 9.77 -10.15
N ASN A 4 -15.71 10.28 -10.27
CA ASN A 4 -16.13 11.43 -9.46
C ASN A 4 -16.14 11.01 -7.99
N ALA A 5 -15.79 11.96 -7.12
CA ALA A 5 -15.93 11.76 -5.68
C ALA A 5 -17.39 11.38 -5.35
N PRO A 6 -17.62 10.40 -4.47
CA PRO A 6 -18.96 9.93 -4.12
C PRO A 6 -19.78 11.05 -3.47
N ASP A 7 -21.08 11.12 -3.78
CA ASP A 7 -22.05 12.07 -3.21
C ASP A 7 -22.26 11.95 -1.68
N SER A 8 -21.62 10.98 -1.02
CA SER A 8 -21.68 10.75 0.42
C SER A 8 -20.29 10.44 0.99
N PRO A 9 -19.97 10.89 2.22
CA PRO A 9 -18.72 10.58 2.91
C PRO A 9 -18.45 9.07 2.93
N VAL A 10 -17.48 8.59 2.14
CA VAL A 10 -17.10 7.17 2.18
C VAL A 10 -16.14 6.97 3.34
N GLN A 11 -16.68 6.47 4.45
CA GLN A 11 -15.86 5.91 5.52
C GLN A 11 -15.18 4.64 5.03
N ALA A 12 -13.86 4.65 5.03
CA ALA A 12 -13.05 3.52 4.57
C ALA A 12 -11.88 3.23 5.50
N GLN A 13 -11.45 1.98 5.46
CA GLN A 13 -10.14 1.56 5.93
C GLN A 13 -9.24 1.42 4.70
N VAL A 14 -8.12 2.12 4.69
CA VAL A 14 -7.23 2.16 3.52
C VAL A 14 -5.83 1.78 3.96
N ILE A 15 -5.28 0.71 3.38
CA ILE A 15 -3.92 0.27 3.65
C ILE A 15 -3.05 0.48 2.41
N PHE A 16 -1.96 1.22 2.56
CA PHE A 16 -0.94 1.38 1.53
C PHE A 16 0.13 0.30 1.72
N ALA A 17 0.13 -0.71 0.86
CA ALA A 17 1.16 -1.74 0.79
C ALA A 17 2.29 -1.26 -0.15
N ILE A 18 3.39 -0.75 0.41
CA ILE A 18 4.46 -0.09 -0.32
C ILE A 18 5.72 -0.95 -0.37
N GLU A 19 6.18 -1.27 -1.57
CA GLU A 19 7.48 -1.90 -1.75
C GLU A 19 8.60 -0.90 -1.38
N ALA A 20 9.36 -1.19 -0.34
CA ALA A 20 10.43 -0.33 0.19
C ALA A 20 11.82 -0.72 -0.35
N THR A 21 11.88 -1.20 -1.59
CA THR A 21 13.12 -1.51 -2.33
C THR A 21 13.65 -0.28 -3.06
N ALA A 22 14.94 -0.28 -3.42
CA ALA A 22 15.53 0.81 -4.19
C ALA A 22 14.87 1.00 -5.58
N ALA A 23 14.36 -0.09 -6.17
CA ALA A 23 13.66 -0.06 -7.44
C ALA A 23 12.38 0.80 -7.37
N ASN A 24 11.55 0.58 -6.35
CA ASN A 24 10.34 1.37 -6.15
C ASN A 24 10.65 2.81 -5.69
N GLY A 25 11.76 3.01 -4.97
CA GLY A 25 12.23 4.33 -4.55
C GLY A 25 12.50 5.30 -5.71
N ALA A 26 12.85 4.79 -6.90
CA ALA A 26 13.01 5.63 -8.09
C ALA A 26 11.69 6.26 -8.57
N TYR A 27 10.56 5.63 -8.26
CA TYR A 27 9.23 6.05 -8.72
C TYR A 27 8.37 6.65 -7.61
N ILE A 28 8.83 6.66 -6.35
CA ILE A 28 7.99 7.08 -5.21
C ILE A 28 7.45 8.51 -5.37
N GLY A 29 8.21 9.42 -5.99
CA GLY A 29 7.73 10.78 -6.28
C GLY A 29 6.50 10.78 -7.19
N GLU A 30 6.56 10.03 -8.31
CA GLU A 30 5.45 9.89 -9.23
C GLU A 30 4.28 9.10 -8.61
N LEU A 31 4.57 8.06 -7.82
CA LEU A 31 3.55 7.31 -7.11
C LEU A 31 2.82 8.18 -6.08
N ASN A 32 3.55 9.06 -5.41
CA ASN A 32 2.98 9.98 -4.44
C ASN A 32 2.01 10.96 -5.12
N SER A 33 2.47 11.65 -6.16
CA SER A 33 1.67 12.65 -6.88
C SER A 33 0.49 12.07 -7.65
N ASN A 34 0.64 10.89 -8.26
CA ASN A 34 -0.38 10.34 -9.17
C ASN A 34 -1.32 9.31 -8.52
N TYR A 35 -0.94 8.72 -7.38
CA TYR A 35 -1.72 7.66 -6.74
C TYR A 35 -1.99 7.90 -5.26
N ILE A 36 -0.96 8.20 -4.44
CA ILE A 36 -1.15 8.35 -2.99
C ILE A 36 -2.01 9.57 -2.67
N ILE A 37 -1.63 10.75 -3.15
CA ILE A 37 -2.37 12.00 -2.91
C ILE A 37 -3.81 11.91 -3.43
N PRO A 38 -4.06 11.52 -4.70
CA PRO A 38 -5.44 11.41 -5.19
C PRO A 38 -6.29 10.41 -4.43
N THR A 39 -5.69 9.32 -3.94
CA THR A 39 -6.41 8.34 -3.11
C THR A 39 -6.77 8.92 -1.75
N LEU A 40 -5.84 9.63 -1.12
CA LEU A 40 -6.10 10.31 0.14
C LEU A 40 -7.20 11.36 -0.04
N GLU A 41 -7.16 12.18 -1.09
CA GLU A 41 -8.20 13.18 -1.39
C GLU A 41 -9.56 12.53 -1.59
N TYR A 42 -9.61 11.41 -2.31
CA TYR A 42 -10.84 10.66 -2.53
C TYR A 42 -11.46 10.16 -1.21
N PHE A 43 -10.67 9.54 -0.33
CA PHE A 43 -11.16 9.01 0.95
C PHE A 43 -11.30 10.06 2.05
N HIS A 44 -10.64 11.20 1.91
CA HIS A 44 -10.81 12.39 2.74
C HIS A 44 -12.13 13.10 2.42
N GLY A 45 -12.51 13.11 1.13
CA GLY A 45 -13.73 13.74 0.63
C GLY A 45 -13.52 15.14 0.03
N GLY A 46 -12.29 15.49 -0.35
CA GLY A 46 -11.94 16.84 -0.81
C GLY A 46 -10.43 17.05 -0.81
N ALA A 47 -9.99 18.30 -0.98
CA ALA A 47 -8.58 18.63 -0.93
C ALA A 47 -8.03 18.41 0.49
N LEU A 48 -6.77 17.98 0.60
CA LEU A 48 -6.16 17.66 1.90
C LEU A 48 -5.99 18.91 2.80
N GLU A 49 -6.06 20.11 2.24
CA GLU A 49 -5.96 21.38 2.97
C GLU A 49 -7.29 21.79 3.62
N GLU A 50 -8.42 21.19 3.21
CA GLU A 50 -9.74 21.56 3.73
C GLU A 50 -10.00 20.93 5.10
N PRO A 51 -10.45 21.73 6.10
CA PRO A 51 -10.80 21.22 7.41
C PRO A 51 -12.08 20.39 7.34
N GLY A 52 -12.01 19.15 7.84
CA GLY A 52 -13.10 18.18 7.77
C GLY A 52 -12.65 16.95 7.01
N GLY A 53 -13.10 15.76 7.42
CA GLY A 53 -12.75 14.51 6.77
C GLY A 53 -13.83 13.47 7.00
N ASN A 54 -13.93 12.51 6.09
CA ASN A 54 -14.99 11.50 6.11
C ASN A 54 -14.89 10.49 7.27
N GLY A 55 -13.83 10.55 8.08
CA GLY A 55 -13.59 9.63 9.20
C GLY A 55 -12.90 8.31 8.79
N SER A 56 -12.31 8.29 7.59
CA SER A 56 -11.48 7.18 7.09
C SER A 56 -10.23 6.97 7.95
N VAL A 57 -9.74 5.74 7.98
CA VAL A 57 -8.54 5.36 8.75
C VAL A 57 -7.52 4.73 7.81
N TYR A 58 -6.27 5.11 7.96
CA TYR A 58 -5.19 4.74 7.07
C TYR A 58 -4.12 3.94 7.81
N CYS A 59 -3.51 2.98 7.14
CA CYS A 59 -2.32 2.26 7.61
C CYS A 59 -1.33 2.13 6.44
N ILE A 60 -0.05 2.02 6.74
CA ILE A 60 0.98 1.75 5.74
C ILE A 60 1.66 0.44 6.14
N VAL A 61 1.77 -0.47 5.19
CA VAL A 61 2.57 -1.69 5.31
C VAL A 61 3.68 -1.60 4.29
N THR A 62 4.91 -1.51 4.75
CA THR A 62 6.08 -1.57 3.88
C THR A 62 6.61 -2.98 3.80
N TYR A 63 7.12 -3.36 2.63
CA TYR A 63 7.75 -4.66 2.44
C TYR A 63 8.98 -4.58 1.54
N ARG A 64 9.96 -5.46 1.79
CA ARG A 64 11.22 -5.56 1.04
C ARG A 64 11.39 -6.95 0.44
N ALA A 65 12.48 -7.13 -0.31
CA ALA A 65 12.98 -8.44 -0.68
C ALA A 65 13.59 -9.17 0.54
N ALA A 66 13.82 -10.48 0.44
CA ALA A 66 14.36 -11.29 1.53
C ALA A 66 15.86 -11.03 1.76
N ASP A 67 16.51 -10.23 0.92
CA ASP A 67 17.89 -9.76 1.06
C ASP A 67 18.13 -8.76 2.21
N CYS A 68 17.11 -8.50 3.03
CA CYS A 68 17.16 -7.51 4.12
C CYS A 68 17.73 -8.01 5.46
N ILE A 69 18.27 -9.23 5.55
CA ILE A 69 18.83 -9.81 6.80
C ILE A 69 19.97 -8.92 7.33
N PRO A 70 20.00 -8.56 8.64
CA PRO A 70 19.20 -9.10 9.75
C PRO A 70 17.87 -8.35 10.03
N SER A 71 17.49 -7.36 9.23
CA SER A 71 16.23 -6.63 9.39
C SER A 71 15.02 -7.44 8.91
N LEU A 72 13.83 -7.10 9.41
CA LEU A 72 12.59 -7.71 8.96
C LEU A 72 12.19 -7.15 7.59
N PRO A 73 11.66 -7.99 6.69
CA PRO A 73 11.21 -7.54 5.38
C PRO A 73 9.96 -6.68 5.47
N ILE A 74 9.18 -6.75 6.55
CA ILE A 74 7.90 -6.06 6.74
C ILE A 74 7.99 -5.04 7.87
N ALA A 75 7.39 -3.87 7.69
CA ALA A 75 7.12 -2.90 8.77
C ALA A 75 5.75 -2.23 8.58
N THR A 76 5.08 -1.92 9.69
CA THR A 76 3.75 -1.30 9.71
C THR A 76 3.79 0.09 10.35
N TYR A 77 2.93 0.99 9.86
CA TYR A 77 2.82 2.37 10.34
C TYR A 77 1.36 2.80 10.41
N GLY A 78 0.96 3.41 11.52
CA GLY A 78 -0.41 3.84 11.78
C GLY A 78 -0.95 3.26 13.08
N PRO A 79 -2.28 3.32 13.30
CA PRO A 79 -3.29 3.89 12.41
C PRO A 79 -3.20 5.42 12.31
N TYR A 80 -3.52 5.96 11.13
CA TYR A 80 -3.60 7.38 10.88
C TYR A 80 -5.05 7.80 10.62
N HIS A 81 -5.46 8.93 11.21
CA HIS A 81 -6.78 9.51 11.01
C HIS A 81 -6.76 10.75 10.12
N THR A 82 -5.56 11.19 9.75
CA THR A 82 -5.34 12.39 8.93
C THR A 82 -4.44 12.02 7.75
N PRO A 83 -4.79 12.45 6.53
CA PRO A 83 -4.01 12.13 5.33
C PRO A 83 -2.60 12.73 5.38
N GLN A 84 -2.39 13.85 6.07
CA GLN A 84 -1.08 14.49 6.23
C GLN A 84 -0.10 13.57 6.97
N ASN A 85 -0.56 12.86 8.01
CA ASN A 85 0.29 11.92 8.72
C ASN A 85 0.71 10.72 7.84
N VAL A 86 -0.15 10.33 6.89
CA VAL A 86 0.19 9.30 5.89
C VAL A 86 1.29 9.82 4.98
N LEU A 87 1.16 11.04 4.45
CA LEU A 87 2.19 11.65 3.58
C LEU A 87 3.53 11.76 4.30
N GLU A 88 3.54 12.29 5.53
CA GLU A 88 4.77 12.37 6.34
C GLU A 88 5.39 11.01 6.61
N ALA A 89 4.57 9.97 6.81
CA ALA A 89 5.05 8.61 7.02
C ALA A 89 5.66 8.03 5.75
N VAL A 90 5.04 8.26 4.58
CA VAL A 90 5.57 7.85 3.27
C VAL A 90 6.91 8.50 2.99
N GLU A 91 7.07 9.79 3.28
CA GLU A 91 8.33 10.52 3.09
C GLU A 91 9.49 9.97 3.94
N LYS A 92 9.18 9.36 5.10
CA LYS A 92 10.16 8.78 6.01
C LYS A 92 10.57 7.35 5.63
N ILE A 93 9.94 6.74 4.62
CA ILE A 93 10.27 5.39 4.18
C ILE A 93 11.66 5.36 3.53
N GLN A 94 12.51 4.46 4.02
CA GLN A 94 13.80 4.19 3.41
C GLN A 94 13.68 3.12 2.33
N PHE A 95 13.86 3.54 1.08
CA PHE A 95 13.86 2.68 -0.11
C PHE A 95 15.27 2.12 -0.34
N ILE A 96 15.50 0.87 0.09
CA ILE A 96 16.82 0.24 0.06
C ILE A 96 16.71 -1.25 -0.30
N GLY A 97 17.80 -1.84 -0.82
CA GLY A 97 17.85 -3.27 -1.15
C GLY A 97 17.11 -3.64 -2.44
N GLY A 98 16.90 -4.95 -2.65
CA GLY A 98 16.23 -5.49 -3.84
C GLY A 98 17.14 -5.68 -5.05
N HIS A 99 18.46 -5.71 -4.86
CA HIS A 99 19.41 -5.99 -5.95
C HIS A 99 19.71 -7.48 -6.09
N ALA A 100 19.70 -8.22 -4.99
CA ALA A 100 20.02 -9.65 -4.99
C ALA A 100 18.82 -10.53 -5.39
N GLU A 101 17.61 -10.02 -5.25
CA GLU A 101 16.37 -10.75 -5.54
C GLU A 101 15.42 -9.92 -6.40
N SER A 102 14.81 -10.59 -7.39
CA SER A 102 13.83 -9.97 -8.31
C SER A 102 12.39 -10.01 -7.79
N LYS A 103 12.19 -10.51 -6.58
CA LYS A 103 10.87 -10.72 -5.96
C LYS A 103 10.86 -10.08 -4.58
N ALA A 104 9.77 -9.43 -4.22
CA ALA A 104 9.58 -8.86 -2.89
C ALA A 104 8.50 -9.62 -2.11
N CYS A 105 8.55 -9.52 -0.78
CA CYS A 105 7.69 -10.24 0.16
C CYS A 105 6.23 -9.74 0.21
N LEU A 106 5.58 -9.58 -0.95
CA LEU A 106 4.20 -9.08 -1.04
C LEU A 106 3.20 -9.97 -0.28
N THR A 107 3.37 -11.29 -0.30
CA THR A 107 2.46 -12.21 0.41
C THR A 107 2.47 -11.96 1.92
N GLU A 108 3.64 -11.72 2.50
CA GLU A 108 3.78 -11.37 3.91
C GLU A 108 3.15 -9.99 4.18
N ALA A 109 3.40 -9.01 3.31
CA ALA A 109 2.78 -7.69 3.39
C ALA A 109 1.24 -7.75 3.35
N MET A 110 0.66 -8.59 2.49
CA MET A 110 -0.79 -8.77 2.39
C MET A 110 -1.37 -9.46 3.62
N THR A 111 -0.64 -10.42 4.19
CA THR A 111 -1.04 -11.08 5.44
C THR A 111 -1.04 -10.07 6.59
N THR A 112 0.01 -9.24 6.68
CA THR A 112 0.09 -8.16 7.66
C THR A 112 -0.99 -7.10 7.44
N ALA A 113 -1.29 -6.74 6.19
CA ALA A 113 -2.37 -5.80 5.87
C ALA A 113 -3.73 -6.33 6.35
N LEU A 114 -3.99 -7.63 6.17
CA LEU A 114 -5.21 -8.25 6.68
C LEU A 114 -5.30 -8.15 8.21
N ALA A 115 -4.20 -8.45 8.92
CA ALA A 115 -4.14 -8.30 10.38
C ALA A 115 -4.37 -6.84 10.81
N CYS A 116 -3.82 -5.87 10.07
CA CYS A 116 -4.07 -4.45 10.35
C CYS A 116 -5.55 -4.08 10.22
N PHE A 117 -6.31 -4.64 9.27
CA PHE A 117 -7.75 -4.38 9.20
C PHE A 117 -8.51 -4.92 10.43
N GLU A 118 -8.10 -6.08 10.94
CA GLU A 118 -8.68 -6.65 12.15
C GLU A 118 -8.41 -5.76 13.38
N GLU A 119 -7.19 -5.22 13.49
CA GLU A 119 -6.79 -4.30 14.56
C GLU A 119 -7.53 -2.95 14.49
N LEU A 120 -7.82 -2.46 13.28
CA LEU A 120 -8.59 -1.23 13.06
C LEU A 120 -10.06 -1.36 13.50
N GLY A 121 -10.59 -2.59 13.56
CA GLY A 121 -11.88 -2.90 14.18
C GLY A 121 -13.10 -2.31 13.47
N ARG A 122 -13.02 -1.93 12.18
CA ARG A 122 -14.16 -1.37 11.43
C ARG A 122 -14.69 -2.31 10.34
N SER A 123 -15.17 -3.48 10.74
CA SER A 123 -15.73 -4.51 9.84
C SER A 123 -16.87 -4.00 8.94
N GLU A 124 -17.62 -2.99 9.38
CA GLU A 124 -18.77 -2.42 8.66
C GLU A 124 -18.38 -1.39 7.58
N THR A 125 -17.09 -1.04 7.48
CA THR A 125 -16.59 -0.03 6.52
C THR A 125 -15.85 -0.67 5.35
N SER A 126 -15.89 0.00 4.20
CA SER A 126 -15.20 -0.50 3.01
C SER A 126 -13.68 -0.58 3.25
N SER A 127 -13.08 -1.73 2.94
CA SER A 127 -11.66 -2.00 3.17
C SER A 127 -10.92 -2.05 1.84
N HIS A 128 -9.88 -1.21 1.71
CA HIS A 128 -9.14 -1.02 0.46
C HIS A 128 -7.65 -1.21 0.70
N VAL A 129 -6.99 -1.95 -0.19
CA VAL A 129 -5.52 -2.08 -0.19
C VAL A 129 -4.99 -1.52 -1.48
N LEU A 130 -4.11 -0.53 -1.38
CA LEU A 130 -3.34 -0.02 -2.51
C LEU A 130 -1.95 -0.64 -2.50
N ILE A 131 -1.64 -1.40 -3.55
CA ILE A 131 -0.33 -2.03 -3.73
C ILE A 131 0.52 -1.14 -4.62
N LEU A 132 1.64 -0.65 -4.09
CA LEU A 132 2.59 0.22 -4.75
C LEU A 132 3.92 -0.53 -4.91
N CYS A 133 4.11 -1.17 -6.07
CA CYS A 133 5.20 -2.11 -6.29
C CYS A 133 5.78 -2.03 -7.71
N CYS A 134 7.06 -2.41 -7.82
CA CYS A 134 7.78 -2.55 -9.09
C CYS A 134 8.20 -4.00 -9.36
N SER A 135 8.29 -4.83 -8.32
CA SER A 135 8.66 -6.24 -8.44
C SER A 135 7.44 -7.15 -8.58
N PRO A 136 7.54 -8.27 -9.33
CA PRO A 136 6.52 -9.29 -9.30
C PRO A 136 6.46 -9.97 -7.92
N PRO A 137 5.29 -10.39 -7.44
CA PRO A 137 5.19 -11.12 -6.19
C PRO A 137 5.91 -12.46 -6.26
N TYR A 138 6.33 -12.98 -5.10
CA TYR A 138 6.64 -14.40 -4.99
C TYR A 138 5.41 -15.21 -5.38
N SER A 139 5.50 -15.92 -6.50
CA SER A 139 4.43 -16.81 -6.91
C SER A 139 4.24 -17.90 -5.85
N ALA A 140 3.03 -18.03 -5.32
CA ALA A 140 2.62 -19.20 -4.54
C ALA A 140 2.56 -20.48 -5.41
N TYR A 141 2.73 -20.35 -6.73
CA TYR A 141 2.70 -21.45 -7.67
C TYR A 141 4.05 -22.17 -7.72
N ALA A 142 4.24 -23.11 -6.80
CA ALA A 142 5.29 -24.11 -6.85
C ALA A 142 4.97 -25.20 -7.87
N GLY A 143 5.11 -24.89 -9.16
CA GLY A 143 5.13 -25.90 -10.23
C GLY A 143 3.77 -26.40 -10.72
N GLY A 144 3.57 -26.29 -12.03
CA GLY A 144 2.48 -26.91 -12.75
C GLY A 144 2.44 -26.37 -14.17
N MET A 145 2.68 -27.27 -15.13
CA MET A 145 2.75 -27.04 -16.56
C MET A 145 1.90 -25.87 -17.05
N ALA A 146 2.52 -24.92 -17.77
CA ALA A 146 1.78 -24.03 -18.65
C ALA A 146 0.81 -24.89 -19.48
N PRO A 147 -0.48 -24.53 -19.60
CA PRO A 147 -1.38 -25.27 -20.46
C PRO A 147 -0.75 -25.31 -21.86
N PRO A 148 -0.62 -26.49 -22.50
CA PRO A 148 -0.03 -26.56 -23.83
C PRO A 148 -0.90 -25.70 -24.75
N GLY A 149 -0.36 -24.56 -25.14
CA GLY A 149 -0.98 -23.68 -26.12
C GLY A 149 -1.22 -24.50 -27.38
N LYS A 150 -2.48 -24.56 -27.82
CA LYS A 150 -2.81 -25.12 -29.13
C LYS A 150 -2.25 -24.16 -30.19
N HIS A 151 -1.25 -24.64 -30.93
CA HIS A 151 -0.91 -24.10 -32.25
C HIS A 151 -2.01 -24.46 -33.25
#